data_AF-A0A7W5GBB2-F1
#
_entry.id   AF-A0A7W5GBB2-F1
#
_cell.length_a   1.000
_cell.length_b   1.000
_cell.length_c   1.000
_cell.angle_alpha   90.00
_cell.angle_beta   90.00
_cell.angle_gamma   90.00
#
_symmetry.space_group_name_H-M   'P 1'
#
loop_
_entity.id
_entity.type
_entity.pdbx_description
1 polymer ?
#
loop_
_entity_poly.entity_id
_entity_poly.type
_entity_poly.pdbx_seq_one_letter_code
_entity_poly.pdbx_strand_id
1 'polypeptide(L)'
;MRTVPRLSVFWLAVMLLFASPSAISAASFEFSVTAKTAFDKMRGAADKSTAAKLSAQYSELQRTQKLLIDWDTRIDKLHYQNEEAMLATRKVIKEIDADKLLKLESAIEQAKKKYVPLFQLYDSLNQQLNIAKSFKDKLSVSILKPQVETTKAAVQLAKLDIRSKEAALKSAKSNTAGTIKKLRNQLSGIDPLKVKIKAAKSTISTVKKQFSTEISLLNQAVKKGDAAGTSNSLARMLAYIKQINEQKQKTYSYEQQTMEIIAKVDAQILSLKK
;
A
#
# COMPACT_ATOMS: atom_id res chain seq x y z
N MET A 1 -3.54 26.13 -14.37
CA MET A 1 -2.82 25.91 -13.09
C MET A 1 -3.82 26.04 -11.96
N ARG A 2 -4.26 24.93 -11.36
CA ARG A 2 -5.20 24.95 -10.22
C ARG A 2 -4.39 24.92 -8.94
N THR A 3 -4.49 25.99 -8.16
CA THR A 3 -3.86 26.14 -6.86
C THR A 3 -4.46 25.13 -5.89
N VAL A 4 -3.63 24.22 -5.38
CA VAL A 4 -4.00 23.32 -4.29
C VAL A 4 -4.22 24.20 -3.04
N PRO A 5 -5.38 24.13 -2.36
CA PRO A 5 -5.63 24.98 -1.21
C PRO A 5 -4.62 24.64 -0.11
N ARG A 6 -3.95 25.67 0.43
CA ARG A 6 -2.91 25.55 1.48
C ARG A 6 -3.38 24.76 2.71
N LEU A 7 -4.69 24.68 2.96
CA LEU A 7 -5.28 23.84 4.01
C LEU A 7 -5.13 22.32 3.76
N SER A 8 -5.15 21.86 2.50
CA SER A 8 -4.98 20.43 2.18
C SER A 8 -3.53 19.96 2.31
N VAL A 9 -2.57 20.86 2.12
CA VAL A 9 -1.14 20.58 2.35
C VAL A 9 -0.84 20.53 3.84
N PHE A 10 -1.51 21.36 4.64
CA PHE A 10 -1.35 21.35 6.11
C PHE A 10 -1.90 20.08 6.75
N TRP A 11 -3.02 19.54 6.26
CA TRP A 11 -3.59 18.28 6.77
C TRP A 11 -2.76 17.04 6.39
N LEU A 12 -2.12 17.05 5.22
CA LEU A 12 -1.21 15.97 4.81
C LEU A 12 0.12 16.01 5.60
N ALA A 13 0.63 17.21 5.91
CA ALA A 13 1.84 17.40 6.72
C ALA A 13 1.63 17.03 8.20
N VAL A 14 0.44 17.28 8.76
CA VAL A 14 0.11 16.88 10.14
C VAL A 14 -0.12 15.38 10.27
N MET A 15 -0.65 14.69 9.25
CA MET A 15 -0.75 13.22 9.24
C MET A 15 0.60 12.51 9.10
N LEU A 16 1.60 13.15 8.49
CA LEU A 16 2.97 12.63 8.41
C LEU A 16 3.78 12.79 9.71
N LEU A 17 3.36 13.68 10.62
CA LEU A 17 4.00 13.88 11.92
C LEU A 17 3.59 12.86 12.99
N PHE A 18 2.49 12.12 12.81
CA PHE A 18 2.07 11.04 13.72
C PHE A 18 2.48 9.63 13.28
N ALA A 19 3.23 9.51 12.18
CA ALA A 19 3.70 8.23 11.63
C ALA A 19 5.21 8.01 11.79
N SER A 20 5.91 8.84 12.58
CA SER A 20 7.27 8.49 13.01
C SER A 20 7.16 7.52 14.19
N PRO A 21 7.66 6.27 14.10
CA PRO A 21 7.94 5.53 15.30
C PRO A 21 8.95 6.36 16.07
N SER A 22 8.60 6.73 17.30
CA SER A 22 9.58 7.24 18.24
C SER A 22 10.72 6.22 18.28
N ALA A 23 11.87 6.61 17.74
CA ALA A 23 13.12 5.89 17.87
C ALA A 23 13.55 5.99 19.35
N ILE A 24 12.81 5.31 20.22
CA ILE A 24 13.36 4.86 21.49
C ILE A 24 14.32 3.77 21.08
N SER A 25 15.54 4.19 20.76
CA SER A 25 16.67 3.27 20.62
C SER A 25 16.67 2.42 21.88
N ALA A 26 16.35 1.13 21.72
CA ALA A 26 16.34 0.20 22.82
C ALA A 26 17.81 -0.04 23.16
N ALA A 27 18.39 0.81 23.99
CA ALA A 27 19.69 0.56 24.56
C ALA A 27 19.66 -0.84 25.18
N SER A 28 20.57 -1.70 24.74
CA SER A 28 20.78 -3.00 25.37
C SER A 28 21.00 -2.79 26.86
N PHE A 29 20.39 -3.64 27.67
CA PHE A 29 20.58 -3.59 29.11
C PHE A 29 22.03 -3.95 29.42
N GLU A 30 22.70 -3.03 30.08
CA GLU A 30 23.98 -3.28 30.71
C GLU A 30 23.90 -2.77 32.15
N PHE A 31 24.52 -3.52 33.06
CA PHE A 31 24.70 -3.01 34.41
C PHE A 31 25.53 -1.73 34.39
N SER A 32 25.18 -0.76 35.24
CA SER A 32 26.10 0.33 35.54
C SER A 32 27.39 -0.22 36.16
N VAL A 33 28.50 0.50 36.07
CA VAL A 33 29.81 0.07 36.59
C VAL A 33 29.71 -0.38 38.06
N THR A 34 28.96 0.37 38.89
CA THR A 34 28.72 0.04 40.29
C THR A 34 27.88 -1.22 40.46
N ALA A 35 26.79 -1.38 39.70
CA ALA A 35 25.94 -2.58 39.75
C ALA A 35 26.68 -3.81 39.23
N LYS A 36 27.54 -3.65 38.22
CA LYS A 36 28.37 -4.73 37.68
C LYS A 36 29.38 -5.22 38.71
N THR A 37 30.02 -4.29 39.42
CA THR A 37 30.95 -4.62 40.51
C THR A 37 30.25 -5.38 41.64
N ALA A 38 29.06 -4.92 42.04
CA ALA A 38 28.24 -5.62 43.04
C ALA A 38 27.79 -7.01 42.56
N PHE A 39 27.40 -7.13 41.29
CA PHE A 39 27.04 -8.41 40.66
C PHE A 39 28.22 -9.38 40.64
N ASP A 40 29.42 -8.92 40.26
CA ASP A 40 30.62 -9.75 40.22
C ASP A 40 31.06 -10.20 41.61
N LYS A 41 30.98 -9.30 42.61
CA LYS A 41 31.26 -9.62 44.01
C LYS A 41 30.28 -10.66 44.55
N MET A 42 28.98 -10.46 44.33
CA MET A 42 27.94 -11.41 44.72
C MET A 42 28.13 -12.77 44.04
N ARG A 43 28.43 -12.78 42.74
CA ARG A 43 28.71 -14.00 41.99
C ARG A 43 29.95 -14.73 42.52
N GLY A 44 31.00 -14.01 42.90
CA GLY A 44 32.22 -14.59 43.48
C GLY A 44 32.03 -15.16 44.89
N ALA A 45 31.03 -14.67 45.63
CA ALA A 45 30.67 -15.17 46.96
C ALA A 45 29.66 -16.34 46.91
N ALA A 46 29.00 -16.58 45.78
CA ALA A 46 28.06 -17.67 45.59
C ALA A 46 28.76 -19.02 45.33
N ASP A 47 28.03 -20.12 45.50
CA ASP A 47 28.54 -21.44 45.11
C ASP A 47 28.79 -21.53 43.59
N LYS A 48 29.62 -22.49 43.17
CA LYS A 48 30.04 -22.65 41.76
C LYS A 48 28.85 -22.80 40.80
N SER A 49 27.78 -23.48 41.21
CA SER A 49 26.60 -23.73 40.37
C SER A 49 25.80 -22.45 40.16
N THR A 50 25.50 -21.73 41.26
CA THR A 50 24.80 -20.45 41.21
C THR A 50 25.59 -19.39 40.42
N ALA A 51 26.90 -19.34 40.62
CA ALA A 51 27.77 -18.42 39.89
C ALA A 51 27.76 -18.68 38.37
N ALA A 52 27.83 -19.95 37.96
CA ALA A 52 27.76 -20.33 36.55
C ALA A 52 26.39 -19.99 35.93
N LYS A 53 25.30 -20.25 36.67
CA LYS A 53 23.94 -19.92 36.22
C LYS A 53 23.74 -18.42 36.00
N LEU A 54 24.19 -17.58 36.94
CA LEU A 54 24.09 -16.12 36.83
C LEU A 54 24.86 -15.59 35.61
N SER A 55 26.08 -16.11 35.38
CA SER A 55 26.86 -15.76 34.19
C SER A 55 26.15 -16.18 32.90
N ALA A 56 25.64 -17.41 32.84
CA ALA A 56 24.92 -17.90 31.66
C ALA A 56 23.66 -17.07 31.35
N GLN A 57 22.86 -16.75 32.38
CA GLN A 57 21.65 -15.93 32.22
C GLN A 57 21.98 -14.51 31.73
N TYR A 58 23.03 -13.90 32.28
CA TYR A 58 23.45 -12.55 31.86
C TYR A 58 23.98 -12.54 30.42
N SER A 59 24.84 -13.50 30.05
CA SER A 59 25.35 -13.62 28.69
C SER A 59 24.25 -13.90 27.66
N GLU A 60 23.28 -14.75 28.00
CA GLU A 60 22.14 -15.03 27.14
C GLU A 60 21.25 -13.80 26.93
N LEU A 61 21.09 -12.99 27.97
CA LEU A 61 20.34 -11.75 27.90
C LEU A 61 21.01 -10.77 26.93
N GLN A 62 22.32 -10.57 27.06
CA GLN A 62 23.09 -9.71 26.15
C GLN A 62 23.04 -10.21 24.70
N ARG A 63 23.21 -11.52 24.48
CA ARG A 63 23.12 -12.15 23.16
C ARG A 63 21.76 -11.91 22.52
N THR A 64 20.69 -12.12 23.26
CA THR A 64 19.33 -11.98 22.74
C THR A 64 18.98 -10.52 22.47
N GLN A 65 19.49 -9.57 23.26
CA GLN A 65 19.32 -8.14 22.97
C GLN A 65 19.96 -7.70 21.66
N LYS A 66 21.16 -8.21 21.33
CA LYS A 66 21.78 -7.96 20.03
C LYS A 66 20.89 -8.48 18.89
N LEU A 67 20.30 -9.66 19.05
CA LEU A 67 19.36 -10.21 18.08
C LEU A 67 18.11 -9.32 17.91
N LEU A 68 17.61 -8.71 19.00
CA LEU A 68 16.47 -7.79 18.91
C LEU A 68 16.77 -6.55 18.06
N ILE A 69 18.00 -6.03 18.11
CA ILE A 69 18.44 -4.87 17.31
C ILE A 69 18.53 -5.24 15.82
N ASP A 70 19.06 -6.43 15.52
CA ASP A 70 19.07 -6.96 14.14
C ASP A 70 17.64 -7.11 13.60
N TRP A 71 16.71 -7.64 14.41
CA TRP A 71 15.31 -7.68 14.03
C TRP A 71 14.70 -6.30 13.78
N ASP A 72 14.99 -5.31 14.62
CA ASP A 72 14.51 -3.93 14.40
C ASP A 72 14.98 -3.40 13.04
N THR A 73 16.26 -3.57 12.73
CA THR A 73 16.83 -3.14 11.45
C THR A 73 16.15 -3.84 10.26
N ARG A 74 15.94 -5.15 10.35
CA ARG A 74 15.28 -5.94 9.28
C ARG A 74 13.82 -5.57 9.09
N ILE A 75 13.08 -5.38 10.18
CA ILE A 75 11.67 -5.00 10.15
C ILE A 75 11.53 -3.60 9.55
N ASP A 76 12.32 -2.64 10.01
CA ASP A 76 12.24 -1.26 9.52
C ASP A 76 12.57 -1.18 8.03
N LYS A 77 13.65 -1.86 7.60
CA LYS A 77 14.00 -1.94 6.18
C LYS A 77 12.84 -2.48 5.34
N LEU A 78 12.26 -3.60 5.76
CA LEU A 78 11.17 -4.24 5.01
C LEU A 78 9.90 -3.38 5.02
N HIS A 79 9.60 -2.73 6.14
CA HIS A 79 8.47 -1.82 6.29
C HIS A 79 8.55 -0.64 5.30
N TYR A 80 9.70 0.02 5.21
CA TYR A 80 9.89 1.13 4.26
C TYR A 80 9.79 0.67 2.81
N GLN A 81 10.39 -0.48 2.47
CA GLN A 81 10.27 -1.08 1.14
C GLN A 81 8.81 -1.37 0.77
N ASN A 82 8.03 -1.91 1.72
CA ASN A 82 6.62 -2.22 1.52
C ASN A 82 5.78 -0.96 1.31
N GLU A 83 6.00 0.11 2.08
CA GLU A 83 5.25 1.36 1.92
C GLU A 83 5.57 2.05 0.59
N GLU A 84 6.83 2.07 0.16
CA GLU A 84 7.22 2.60 -1.15
C GLU A 84 6.59 1.80 -2.29
N ALA A 85 6.71 0.46 -2.25
CA ALA A 85 6.14 -0.42 -3.25
C ALA A 85 4.61 -0.29 -3.31
N MET A 86 3.94 -0.22 -2.16
CA MET A 86 2.49 0.03 -2.07
C MET A 86 2.06 1.32 -2.77
N LEU A 87 2.79 2.41 -2.56
CA LEU A 87 2.49 3.68 -3.21
C LEU A 87 2.68 3.59 -4.73
N ALA A 88 3.77 2.96 -5.17
CA ALA A 88 4.06 2.72 -6.58
C ALA A 88 2.95 1.87 -7.24
N THR A 89 2.62 0.71 -6.67
CA THR A 89 1.56 -0.18 -7.18
C THR A 89 0.21 0.54 -7.24
N ARG A 90 -0.16 1.30 -6.20
CA ARG A 90 -1.42 2.08 -6.19
C ARG A 90 -1.47 3.13 -7.29
N LYS A 91 -0.33 3.76 -7.60
CA LYS A 91 -0.23 4.71 -8.73
C LYS A 91 -0.45 3.97 -10.05
N VAL A 92 0.26 2.87 -10.28
CA VAL A 92 0.12 2.09 -11.52
C VAL A 92 -1.31 1.58 -11.70
N ILE A 93 -1.98 1.12 -10.64
CA ILE A 93 -3.40 0.70 -10.69
C ILE A 93 -4.31 1.82 -11.19
N LYS A 94 -4.06 3.09 -10.81
CA LYS A 94 -4.89 4.22 -11.26
C LYS A 94 -4.70 4.53 -12.75
N GLU A 95 -3.54 4.16 -13.30
CA GLU A 95 -3.14 4.45 -14.68
C GLU A 95 -3.45 3.28 -15.64
N ILE A 96 -4.03 2.18 -15.15
CA ILE A 96 -4.42 1.03 -15.98
C ILE A 96 -5.35 1.49 -17.11
N ASP A 97 -4.98 1.12 -18.34
CA ASP A 97 -5.70 1.42 -19.58
C ASP A 97 -5.94 2.91 -19.87
N ALA A 98 -5.30 3.85 -19.14
CA ALA A 98 -5.52 5.28 -19.33
C ALA A 98 -5.27 5.71 -20.80
N ASP A 99 -4.15 5.30 -21.39
CA ASP A 99 -3.81 5.61 -22.78
C ASP A 99 -4.78 4.99 -23.78
N LYS A 100 -5.26 3.77 -23.50
CA LYS A 100 -6.22 3.05 -24.34
C LYS A 100 -7.57 3.77 -24.34
N LEU A 101 -8.03 4.19 -23.17
CA LEU A 101 -9.27 4.96 -23.02
C LEU A 101 -9.15 6.32 -23.72
N LEU A 102 -8.03 7.01 -23.58
CA LEU A 102 -7.77 8.28 -24.28
C LEU A 102 -7.77 8.11 -25.81
N LYS A 103 -7.16 7.04 -26.33
CA LYS A 103 -7.19 6.73 -27.77
C LYS A 103 -8.61 6.47 -28.27
N LEU A 104 -9.43 5.73 -27.52
CA LEU A 104 -10.82 5.47 -27.88
C LEU A 104 -11.67 6.74 -27.85
N GLU A 105 -11.47 7.62 -26.86
CA GLU A 105 -12.12 8.93 -26.79
C GLU A 105 -11.72 9.82 -27.99
N SER A 106 -10.43 9.89 -28.29
CA SER A 106 -9.92 10.62 -29.46
C SER A 106 -10.49 10.09 -30.77
N ALA A 107 -10.60 8.76 -30.93
CA ALA A 107 -11.16 8.15 -32.12
C ALA A 107 -12.65 8.49 -32.34
N ILE A 108 -13.43 8.63 -31.26
CA ILE A 108 -14.84 9.07 -31.33
C ILE A 108 -14.90 10.52 -31.80
N GLU A 109 -14.09 11.40 -31.21
CA GLU A 109 -14.06 12.82 -31.59
C GLU A 109 -13.62 13.02 -33.05
N GLN A 110 -12.60 12.27 -33.49
CA GLN A 110 -12.16 12.29 -34.89
C GLN A 110 -13.25 11.77 -35.84
N ALA A 111 -13.94 10.68 -35.48
CA ALA A 111 -15.04 10.14 -36.29
C ALA A 111 -16.19 11.14 -36.39
N LYS A 112 -16.59 11.76 -35.27
CA LYS A 112 -17.64 12.80 -35.24
C LYS A 112 -17.26 13.95 -36.17
N LYS A 113 -16.06 14.52 -36.02
CA LYS A 113 -15.56 15.60 -36.88
C LYS A 113 -15.54 15.23 -38.37
N LYS A 114 -15.09 14.01 -38.69
CA LYS A 114 -15.03 13.50 -40.06
C LYS A 114 -16.41 13.41 -40.72
N TYR A 115 -17.45 13.05 -39.96
CA TYR A 115 -18.80 12.87 -40.50
C TYR A 115 -19.67 14.14 -40.48
N VAL A 116 -19.25 15.24 -39.84
CA VAL A 116 -20.01 16.51 -39.85
C VAL A 116 -20.38 16.98 -41.26
N PRO A 117 -19.46 17.02 -42.26
CA PRO A 117 -19.82 17.47 -43.61
C PRO A 117 -20.85 16.56 -44.29
N LEU A 118 -20.80 15.26 -44.01
CA LEU A 118 -21.77 14.30 -44.55
C LEU A 118 -23.18 14.54 -43.97
N PHE A 119 -23.28 14.85 -42.68
CA PHE A 119 -24.56 15.18 -42.05
C PHE A 119 -25.12 16.49 -42.62
N GLN A 120 -24.28 17.51 -42.80
CA GLN A 120 -24.68 18.78 -43.41
C GLN A 120 -25.15 18.62 -44.85
N LEU A 121 -24.47 17.77 -45.65
CA LEU A 121 -24.88 17.45 -47.02
C LEU A 121 -26.25 16.77 -47.06
N TYR A 122 -26.49 15.81 -46.16
CA TYR A 122 -27.78 15.15 -46.06
C TYR A 122 -28.90 16.14 -45.72
N ASP A 123 -28.68 17.02 -44.75
CA ASP A 123 -29.66 18.02 -44.34
C ASP A 123 -29.97 19.02 -45.47
N SER A 124 -28.95 19.47 -46.22
CA SER A 124 -29.14 20.39 -47.35
C SER A 124 -29.90 19.74 -48.50
N LEU A 125 -29.57 18.49 -48.87
CA LEU A 125 -30.27 17.74 -49.91
C LEU A 125 -31.74 17.49 -49.52
N ASN A 126 -32.01 17.22 -48.24
CA ASN A 126 -33.38 17.09 -47.74
C ASN A 126 -34.16 18.41 -47.83
N GLN A 127 -33.54 19.53 -47.48
CA GLN A 127 -34.16 20.85 -47.61
C GLN A 127 -34.49 21.16 -49.08
N GLN A 128 -33.53 20.96 -50.00
CA GLN A 128 -33.74 21.15 -51.43
C GLN A 128 -34.86 20.25 -51.97
N LEU A 129 -34.90 18.98 -51.55
CA LEU A 129 -35.97 18.05 -51.94
C LEU A 129 -37.35 18.51 -51.44
N ASN A 130 -37.42 19.02 -50.21
CA ASN A 130 -38.68 19.53 -49.65
C ASN A 130 -39.16 20.79 -50.38
N ILE A 131 -38.24 21.69 -50.75
CA ILE A 131 -38.54 22.88 -51.57
C ILE A 131 -39.04 22.45 -52.97
N ALA A 132 -38.35 21.52 -53.64
CA ALA A 132 -38.78 21.03 -54.95
C ALA A 132 -40.18 20.38 -54.90
N LYS A 133 -40.49 19.65 -53.82
CA LYS A 133 -41.83 19.10 -53.57
C LYS A 133 -42.89 20.20 -53.37
N SER A 134 -42.58 21.29 -52.66
CA SER A 134 -43.54 22.39 -52.46
C SER A 134 -43.86 23.13 -53.76
N PHE A 135 -42.89 23.24 -54.67
CA PHE A 135 -43.08 23.84 -56.00
C PHE A 135 -43.61 22.85 -57.06
N LYS A 136 -43.86 21.59 -56.71
CA LYS A 136 -44.30 20.51 -57.62
C LYS A 136 -43.38 20.30 -58.83
N ASP A 137 -42.10 20.63 -58.69
CA ASP A 137 -41.10 20.43 -59.74
C ASP A 137 -40.70 18.94 -59.82
N LYS A 138 -41.32 18.23 -60.77
CA LYS A 138 -41.10 16.79 -60.97
C LYS A 138 -39.66 16.45 -61.38
N LEU A 139 -38.98 17.33 -62.12
CA LEU A 139 -37.61 17.08 -62.57
C LEU A 139 -36.64 17.16 -61.40
N SER A 140 -36.70 18.25 -60.63
CA SER A 140 -35.86 18.43 -59.43
C SER A 140 -36.11 17.34 -58.38
N VAL A 141 -37.38 16.93 -58.17
CA VAL A 141 -37.70 15.81 -57.28
C VAL A 141 -37.09 14.49 -57.77
N SER A 142 -37.11 14.21 -59.07
CA SER A 142 -36.56 12.97 -59.63
C SER A 142 -35.03 12.87 -59.49
N ILE A 143 -34.32 14.01 -59.51
CA ILE A 143 -32.86 14.09 -59.38
C ILE A 143 -32.43 14.06 -57.90
N LEU A 144 -33.11 14.82 -57.04
CA LEU A 144 -32.73 14.97 -55.63
C LEU A 144 -33.08 13.72 -54.80
N LYS A 145 -34.16 13.01 -55.14
CA LYS A 145 -34.61 11.85 -54.36
C LYS A 145 -33.57 10.71 -54.29
N PRO A 146 -32.94 10.25 -55.40
CA PRO A 146 -31.85 9.28 -55.34
C PRO A 146 -30.63 9.75 -54.55
N GLN A 147 -30.29 11.04 -54.64
CA GLN A 147 -29.16 11.63 -53.90
C GLN A 147 -29.41 11.64 -52.39
N VAL A 148 -30.64 11.99 -51.97
CA VAL A 148 -31.06 11.92 -50.56
C VAL A 148 -30.99 10.48 -50.04
N GLU A 149 -31.53 9.49 -50.75
CA GLU A 149 -31.49 8.10 -50.29
C GLU A 149 -30.07 7.53 -50.22
N THR A 150 -29.21 7.87 -51.19
CA THR A 150 -27.79 7.46 -51.16
C THR A 150 -27.06 8.08 -49.97
N THR A 151 -27.25 9.39 -49.75
CA THR A 151 -26.62 10.10 -48.63
C THR A 151 -27.17 9.61 -47.29
N LYS A 152 -28.45 9.27 -47.21
CA LYS A 152 -29.08 8.66 -46.03
C LYS A 152 -28.44 7.34 -45.65
N ALA A 153 -28.15 6.46 -46.61
CA ALA A 153 -27.43 5.21 -46.35
C ALA A 153 -26.03 5.49 -45.80
N ALA A 154 -25.30 6.45 -46.38
CA ALA A 154 -23.99 6.86 -45.88
C ALA A 154 -24.06 7.45 -44.45
N VAL A 155 -25.08 8.26 -44.14
CA VAL A 155 -25.34 8.80 -42.79
C VAL A 155 -25.65 7.69 -41.80
N GLN A 156 -26.45 6.68 -42.18
CA GLN A 156 -26.74 5.53 -41.32
C GLN A 156 -25.46 4.75 -41.01
N LEU A 157 -24.60 4.52 -42.01
CA LEU A 157 -23.31 3.87 -41.82
C LEU A 157 -22.39 4.67 -40.89
N ALA A 158 -22.32 6.00 -41.07
CA ALA A 158 -21.55 6.90 -40.20
C ALA A 158 -22.04 6.88 -38.75
N LYS A 159 -23.37 6.89 -38.54
CA LYS A 159 -23.98 6.78 -37.19
C LYS A 159 -23.66 5.43 -36.56
N LEU A 160 -23.67 4.34 -37.34
CA LEU A 160 -23.31 3.02 -36.86
C LEU A 160 -21.83 2.96 -36.45
N ASP A 161 -20.92 3.55 -37.24
CA ASP A 161 -19.50 3.64 -36.90
C ASP A 161 -19.30 4.39 -35.57
N ILE A 162 -19.85 5.60 -35.41
CA ILE A 162 -19.78 6.36 -34.15
C ILE A 162 -20.31 5.51 -32.98
N ARG A 163 -21.48 4.90 -33.13
CA ARG A 163 -22.10 4.09 -32.09
C ARG A 163 -21.24 2.87 -31.72
N SER A 164 -20.58 2.25 -32.70
CA SER A 164 -19.66 1.14 -32.46
C SER A 164 -18.45 1.57 -31.63
N LYS A 165 -17.88 2.75 -31.93
CA LYS A 165 -16.75 3.31 -31.16
C LYS A 165 -17.15 3.71 -29.75
N GLU A 166 -18.33 4.30 -29.58
CA GLU A 166 -18.89 4.63 -28.25
C GLU A 166 -19.15 3.36 -27.42
N ALA A 167 -19.68 2.30 -28.04
CA ALA A 167 -19.86 1.01 -27.37
C ALA A 167 -18.51 0.39 -26.95
N ALA A 168 -17.49 0.46 -27.81
CA ALA A 168 -16.14 0.01 -27.50
C ALA A 168 -15.53 0.77 -26.32
N LEU A 169 -15.69 2.11 -26.29
CA LEU A 169 -15.25 2.93 -25.15
C LEU A 169 -15.98 2.55 -23.86
N LYS A 170 -17.31 2.38 -23.90
CA LYS A 170 -18.10 2.00 -22.73
C LYS A 170 -17.67 0.64 -22.17
N SER A 171 -17.47 -0.35 -23.05
CA SER A 171 -16.98 -1.68 -22.67
C SER A 171 -15.58 -1.59 -22.07
N ALA A 172 -14.66 -0.85 -22.71
CA ALA A 172 -13.30 -0.65 -22.20
C ALA A 172 -13.30 0.01 -20.82
N LYS A 173 -14.12 1.05 -20.59
CA LYS A 173 -14.27 1.71 -19.28
C LYS A 173 -14.75 0.73 -18.21
N SER A 174 -15.77 -0.08 -18.51
CA SER A 174 -16.30 -1.07 -17.56
C SER A 174 -15.26 -2.14 -17.21
N ASN A 175 -14.55 -2.64 -18.22
CA ASN A 175 -13.50 -3.66 -18.01
C ASN A 175 -12.35 -3.10 -17.17
N THR A 176 -11.89 -1.89 -17.51
CA THR A 176 -10.84 -1.17 -16.75
C THR A 176 -11.27 -0.98 -15.29
N ALA A 177 -12.49 -0.49 -15.05
CA ALA A 177 -13.01 -0.28 -13.70
C ALA A 177 -13.10 -1.61 -12.91
N GLY A 178 -13.53 -2.69 -13.55
CA GLY A 178 -13.55 -4.03 -12.97
C GLY A 178 -12.16 -4.52 -12.56
N THR A 179 -11.19 -4.36 -13.46
CA THR A 179 -9.77 -4.71 -13.22
C THR A 179 -9.19 -3.89 -12.05
N ILE A 180 -9.38 -2.58 -12.06
CA ILE A 180 -8.95 -1.69 -10.97
C ILE A 180 -9.56 -2.12 -9.63
N LYS A 181 -10.87 -2.41 -9.61
CA LYS A 181 -11.56 -2.88 -8.39
C LYS A 181 -10.97 -4.19 -7.89
N LYS A 182 -10.73 -5.16 -8.77
CA LYS A 182 -10.14 -6.45 -8.43
C LYS A 182 -8.75 -6.29 -7.80
N LEU A 183 -7.88 -5.49 -8.41
CA LEU A 183 -6.52 -5.27 -7.90
C LEU A 183 -6.53 -4.53 -6.55
N ARG A 184 -7.41 -3.53 -6.38
CA ARG A 184 -7.59 -2.84 -5.09
C ARG A 184 -8.07 -3.79 -3.99
N ASN A 185 -9.02 -4.67 -4.31
CA ASN A 185 -9.51 -5.66 -3.35
C ASN A 185 -8.44 -6.68 -2.94
N GLN A 186 -7.50 -7.01 -3.84
CA GLN A 186 -6.36 -7.85 -3.48
C GLN A 186 -5.40 -7.10 -2.55
N LEU A 187 -5.10 -5.83 -2.81
CA LEU A 187 -4.28 -5.00 -1.93
C LEU A 187 -4.91 -4.79 -0.55
N SER A 188 -6.24 -4.75 -0.42
CA SER A 188 -6.88 -4.69 0.92
C SER A 188 -6.63 -5.93 1.78
N GLY A 189 -6.12 -7.03 1.20
CA GLY A 189 -5.61 -8.16 1.98
C GLY A 189 -4.46 -7.80 2.94
N ILE A 190 -3.83 -6.63 2.76
CA ILE A 190 -2.78 -6.10 3.64
C ILE A 190 -3.36 -5.49 4.92
N ASP A 191 -4.61 -5.00 4.90
CA ASP A 191 -5.20 -4.29 6.05
C ASP A 191 -5.25 -5.14 7.33
N PRO A 192 -5.65 -6.43 7.29
CA PRO A 192 -5.57 -7.33 8.44
C PRO A 192 -4.14 -7.53 8.96
N LEU A 193 -3.14 -7.54 8.08
CA LEU A 193 -1.73 -7.68 8.47
C LEU A 193 -1.25 -6.43 9.22
N LYS A 194 -1.64 -5.23 8.76
CA LYS A 194 -1.35 -3.97 9.48
C LYS A 194 -1.93 -3.97 10.89
N VAL A 195 -3.15 -4.50 11.06
CA VAL A 195 -3.77 -4.67 12.39
C VAL A 195 -2.96 -5.62 13.27
N LYS A 196 -2.53 -6.78 12.72
CA LYS A 196 -1.69 -7.74 13.45
C LYS A 196 -0.34 -7.15 13.85
N ILE A 197 0.31 -6.39 12.97
CA ILE A 197 1.56 -5.67 13.26
C ILE A 197 1.35 -4.66 14.39
N LYS A 198 0.27 -3.88 14.35
CA LYS A 198 -0.07 -2.93 15.43
C LYS A 198 -0.26 -3.65 16.76
N ALA A 199 -0.98 -4.76 16.78
CA ALA A 199 -1.18 -5.58 17.98
C ALA A 199 0.16 -6.10 18.54
N ALA A 200 1.03 -6.65 17.69
CA ALA A 200 2.35 -7.12 18.08
C ALA A 200 3.22 -5.99 18.66
N LYS A 201 3.23 -4.80 18.03
CA LYS A 201 3.94 -3.61 18.53
C LYS A 201 3.40 -3.16 19.90
N SER A 202 2.09 -3.19 20.12
CA SER A 202 1.49 -2.90 21.43
C SER A 202 1.92 -3.91 22.49
N THR A 203 1.92 -5.21 22.19
CA THR A 203 2.42 -6.24 23.10
C THR A 203 3.90 -6.00 23.44
N ILE A 204 4.75 -5.72 22.45
CA ILE A 204 6.17 -5.40 22.67
C ILE A 204 6.31 -4.20 23.61
N SER A 205 5.52 -3.14 23.42
CA SER A 205 5.56 -1.95 24.28
C SER A 205 5.23 -2.28 25.73
N THR A 206 4.18 -3.08 25.96
CA THR A 206 3.81 -3.53 27.32
C THR A 206 4.91 -4.37 27.96
N VAL A 207 5.47 -5.34 27.23
CA VAL A 207 6.54 -6.19 27.75
C VAL A 207 7.84 -5.41 28.00
N LYS A 208 8.16 -4.41 27.16
CA LYS A 208 9.29 -3.49 27.41
C LYS A 208 9.13 -2.71 28.71
N LYS A 209 7.90 -2.29 29.06
CA LYS A 209 7.64 -1.63 30.36
C LYS A 209 7.89 -2.59 31.53
N GLN A 210 7.40 -3.83 31.44
CA GLN A 210 7.66 -4.86 32.44
C GLN A 210 9.15 -5.15 32.59
N PHE A 211 9.88 -5.23 31.47
CA PHE A 211 11.33 -5.38 31.45
C PHE A 211 12.04 -4.22 32.18
N SER A 212 11.62 -2.98 31.93
CA SER A 212 12.17 -1.79 32.60
C SER A 212 11.91 -1.78 34.11
N THR A 213 10.71 -2.19 34.54
CA THR A 213 10.41 -2.38 35.96
C THR A 213 11.31 -3.45 36.60
N GLU A 214 11.51 -4.57 35.90
CA GLU A 214 12.34 -5.67 36.38
C GLU A 214 13.82 -5.28 36.50
N ILE A 215 14.35 -4.39 35.64
CA ILE A 215 15.71 -3.83 35.81
C ILE A 215 15.89 -3.19 37.19
N SER A 216 14.87 -2.49 37.70
CA SER A 216 14.94 -1.85 39.00
C SER A 216 14.99 -2.88 40.13
N LEU A 217 14.19 -3.95 40.02
CA LEU A 217 14.20 -5.07 40.96
C LEU A 217 15.53 -5.82 40.94
N LEU A 218 16.08 -6.07 39.74
CA LEU A 218 17.40 -6.68 39.56
C LEU A 218 18.48 -5.87 40.27
N ASN A 219 18.50 -4.55 40.04
CA ASN A 219 19.49 -3.67 40.66
C ASN A 219 19.39 -3.66 42.19
N GLN A 220 18.18 -3.77 42.76
CA GLN A 220 18.00 -3.90 44.20
C GLN A 220 18.52 -5.25 44.73
N ALA A 221 18.20 -6.35 44.07
CA ALA A 221 18.68 -7.68 44.45
C ALA A 221 20.21 -7.77 44.41
N VAL A 222 20.82 -7.23 43.34
CA VAL A 222 22.27 -7.16 43.16
C VAL A 222 22.92 -6.33 44.27
N LYS A 223 22.37 -5.16 44.62
CA LYS A 223 22.90 -4.32 45.70
C LYS A 223 22.83 -5.00 47.07
N LYS A 224 21.81 -5.83 47.30
CA LYS A 224 21.64 -6.60 48.54
C LYS A 224 22.51 -7.85 48.59
N GLY A 225 23.19 -8.22 47.50
CA GLY A 225 23.92 -9.48 47.41
C GLY A 225 23.02 -10.72 47.37
N ASP A 226 21.74 -10.55 47.02
CA ASP A 226 20.78 -11.65 46.92
C ASP A 226 20.94 -12.39 45.58
N ALA A 227 21.74 -13.46 45.59
CA ALA A 227 22.02 -14.26 44.42
C ALA A 227 20.77 -14.97 43.88
N ALA A 228 19.87 -15.43 44.77
CA ALA A 228 18.64 -16.10 44.38
C ALA A 228 17.65 -15.10 43.75
N GLY A 229 17.46 -13.95 44.37
CA GLY A 229 16.65 -12.84 43.85
C GLY A 229 17.16 -12.33 42.51
N THR A 230 18.48 -12.21 42.35
CA THR A 230 19.13 -11.83 41.08
C THR A 230 18.86 -12.87 39.99
N SER A 231 19.07 -14.17 40.27
CA SER A 231 18.81 -15.25 39.32
C SER A 231 17.33 -15.27 38.89
N ASN A 232 16.41 -15.06 39.82
CA ASN A 232 14.97 -15.01 39.53
C ASN A 232 14.60 -13.80 38.66
N SER A 233 15.20 -12.65 38.93
CA SER A 233 15.01 -11.43 38.15
C SER A 233 15.55 -11.58 36.72
N LEU A 234 16.78 -12.09 36.56
CA LEU A 234 17.35 -12.39 35.25
C LEU A 234 16.51 -13.42 34.47
N ALA A 235 15.96 -14.44 35.14
CA ALA A 235 15.06 -15.40 34.51
C ALA A 235 13.78 -14.74 33.97
N ARG A 236 13.16 -13.82 34.72
CA ARG A 236 12.00 -13.04 34.26
C ARG A 236 12.36 -12.13 33.09
N MET A 237 13.50 -11.43 33.17
CA MET A 237 14.00 -10.58 32.08
C MET A 237 14.24 -11.37 30.79
N LEU A 238 14.80 -12.58 30.88
CA LEU A 238 14.97 -13.49 29.74
C LEU A 238 13.62 -13.91 29.15
N ALA A 239 12.62 -14.22 29.99
CA ALA A 239 11.28 -14.53 29.51
C ALA A 239 10.65 -13.35 28.74
N TYR A 240 10.78 -12.13 29.25
CA TYR A 240 10.31 -10.92 28.57
C TYR A 240 10.99 -10.68 27.23
N ILE A 241 12.32 -10.82 27.17
CA ILE A 241 13.07 -10.64 25.92
C ILE A 241 12.71 -11.72 24.89
N LYS A 242 12.52 -12.97 25.32
CA LYS A 242 12.05 -14.05 24.42
C LYS A 242 10.67 -13.74 23.86
N GLN A 243 9.75 -13.26 24.69
CA GLN A 243 8.43 -12.82 24.25
C GLN A 243 8.52 -11.65 23.26
N ILE A 244 9.40 -10.67 23.48
CA ILE A 244 9.65 -9.59 22.52
C ILE A 244 10.18 -10.16 21.19
N ASN A 245 11.15 -11.08 21.25
CA ASN A 245 11.73 -11.71 20.07
C ASN A 245 10.66 -12.43 19.22
N GLU A 246 9.78 -13.21 19.85
CA GLU A 246 8.66 -13.87 19.16
C GLU A 246 7.73 -12.88 18.47
N GLN A 247 7.41 -11.75 19.11
CA GLN A 247 6.58 -10.71 18.51
C GLN A 247 7.28 -10.00 17.34
N LYS A 248 8.61 -9.80 17.42
CA LYS A 248 9.39 -9.27 16.30
C LYS A 248 9.41 -10.24 15.12
N GLN A 249 9.62 -11.54 15.36
CA GLN A 249 9.55 -12.56 14.31
C GLN A 249 8.18 -12.58 13.61
N LYS A 250 7.10 -12.51 14.39
CA LYS A 250 5.73 -12.38 13.85
C LYS A 250 5.58 -11.11 13.00
N THR A 251 6.07 -9.97 13.50
CA THR A 251 6.04 -8.70 12.77
C THR A 251 6.77 -8.81 11.44
N TYR A 252 7.98 -9.37 11.44
CA TYR A 252 8.75 -9.62 10.21
C TYR A 252 8.00 -10.52 9.22
N SER A 253 7.40 -11.62 9.69
CA SER A 253 6.59 -12.50 8.84
C SER A 253 5.37 -11.79 8.23
N TYR A 254 4.70 -10.91 8.97
CA TYR A 254 3.59 -10.12 8.44
C TYR A 254 4.04 -9.09 7.39
N GLU A 255 5.23 -8.51 7.57
CA GLU A 255 5.84 -7.63 6.57
C GLU A 255 6.24 -8.42 5.32
N GLN A 256 6.73 -9.66 5.43
CA GLN A 256 6.97 -10.53 4.27
C GLN A 256 5.69 -10.86 3.51
N GLN A 257 4.62 -11.22 4.22
CA GLN A 257 3.30 -11.46 3.61
C GLN A 257 2.76 -10.22 2.90
N THR A 258 3.03 -9.03 3.45
CA THR A 258 2.68 -7.76 2.79
C THR A 258 3.41 -7.61 1.46
N MET A 259 4.73 -7.88 1.44
CA MET A 259 5.54 -7.87 0.22
C MET A 259 5.02 -8.88 -0.83
N GLU A 260 4.63 -10.09 -0.41
CA GLU A 260 4.08 -11.11 -1.31
C GLU A 260 2.77 -10.67 -1.96
N ILE A 261 1.88 -10.03 -1.19
CA ILE A 261 0.61 -9.49 -1.73
C ILE A 261 0.90 -8.41 -2.78
N ILE A 262 1.83 -7.49 -2.49
CA ILE A 262 2.24 -6.43 -3.42
C ILE A 262 2.79 -7.05 -4.71
N ALA A 263 3.76 -7.97 -4.59
CA ALA A 263 4.38 -8.63 -5.73
C ALA A 263 3.36 -9.40 -6.60
N LYS A 264 2.37 -10.06 -5.97
CA LYS A 264 1.29 -10.75 -6.68
C LYS A 264 0.38 -9.79 -7.46
N VAL A 265 0.14 -8.60 -6.92
CA VAL A 265 -0.63 -7.55 -7.61
C VAL A 265 0.18 -6.96 -8.76
N ASP A 266 1.47 -6.68 -8.55
CA ASP A 266 2.37 -6.18 -9.60
C ASP A 266 2.51 -7.18 -10.76
N ALA A 267 2.64 -8.48 -10.46
CA ALA A 267 2.67 -9.52 -11.48
C ALA A 267 1.38 -9.56 -12.31
N GLN A 268 0.21 -9.36 -11.68
CA GLN A 268 -1.06 -9.26 -12.39
C GLN A 268 -1.11 -8.00 -13.26
N ILE A 269 -0.64 -6.85 -12.77
CA ILE A 269 -0.54 -5.62 -13.56
C ILE A 269 0.33 -5.83 -14.80
N LEU A 270 1.49 -6.48 -14.65
CA LEU A 270 2.39 -6.77 -15.78
C LEU A 270 1.73 -7.69 -16.81
N SER A 271 0.92 -8.67 -16.36
CA SER A 271 0.18 -9.55 -17.27
C SER A 271 -0.91 -8.83 -18.08
N LEU A 272 -1.45 -7.71 -17.55
CA LEU A 272 -2.48 -6.90 -18.21
C LEU A 272 -1.90 -5.95 -19.28
N LYS A 273 -0.58 -5.70 -19.24
CA LYS A 273 0.11 -4.85 -20.23
C LYS A 273 0.58 -5.61 -21.47
N LYS A 274 0.51 -6.95 -21.47
CA LYS A 274 0.79 -7.79 -22.65
C LYS A 274 -0.42 -7.83 -23.57
#